data_AF-A0A6P1TSM0-F1
#
_entry.id   AF-A0A6P1TSM0-F1
#
_cell.length_a   1.000
_cell.length_b   1.000
_cell.length_c   1.000
_cell.angle_alpha   90.00
_cell.angle_beta   90.00
_cell.angle_gamma   90.00
#
_symmetry.space_group_name_H-M   'P 1'
#
loop_
_entity.id
_entity.type
_entity.pdbx_description
1 polymer ?
#
loop_
_entity_poly.entity_id
_entity_poly.type
_entity_poly.pdbx_seq_one_letter_code
_entity_poly.pdbx_strand_id
1 'polypeptide(L)'
;MGNEIGTVGDTYSYPDSFNIIGIRDGVVVKIRGRIIEDILALQDYTYDNLPLINARGFGIRVSTKEEFEQLMEERNRKLNITTDVEFSNQWFSLDQYKHIKFNEDVYTIEYNI
;
A
#
# COMPACT_ATOMS: atom_id res chain seq x y z
N MET A 1 -19.56 11.68 -11.35
CA MET A 1 -18.65 10.52 -11.40
C MET A 1 -17.33 10.96 -10.76
N GLY A 2 -16.68 10.08 -9.99
CA GLY A 2 -15.40 10.40 -9.33
C GLY A 2 -14.27 10.55 -10.34
N ASN A 3 -13.23 11.31 -10.00
CA ASN A 3 -12.03 11.39 -10.83
C ASN A 3 -11.18 10.12 -10.69
N GLU A 4 -10.67 9.63 -11.81
CA GLU A 4 -9.71 8.51 -11.81
C GLU A 4 -8.39 8.94 -11.17
N ILE A 5 -7.78 8.03 -10.43
CA ILE A 5 -6.43 8.16 -9.91
C ILE A 5 -5.41 7.63 -10.93
N GLY A 6 -4.20 8.17 -10.90
CA GLY A 6 -3.08 7.64 -11.64
C GLY A 6 -2.62 6.32 -11.02
N THR A 7 -2.73 5.22 -11.76
CA THR A 7 -2.22 3.90 -11.33
C THR A 7 -0.94 3.50 -12.05
N VAL A 8 -0.57 4.19 -13.14
CA VAL A 8 0.63 3.93 -13.93
C VAL A 8 1.41 5.22 -14.09
N GLY A 9 2.72 5.15 -13.82
CA GLY A 9 3.68 6.20 -14.09
C GLY A 9 5.04 5.60 -14.46
N ASP A 10 6.03 6.46 -14.71
CA ASP A 10 7.36 6.04 -15.18
C ASP A 10 8.13 5.11 -14.24
N THR A 11 7.78 5.10 -12.95
CA THR A 11 8.48 4.34 -11.90
C THR A 11 7.53 3.51 -11.03
N TYR A 12 6.25 3.43 -11.40
CA TYR A 12 5.25 2.65 -10.66
C TYR A 12 4.12 2.11 -11.54
N SER A 13 3.56 0.97 -11.13
CA SER A 13 2.36 0.38 -11.73
C SER A 13 1.55 -0.33 -10.64
N TYR A 14 0.41 0.24 -10.29
CA TYR A 14 -0.55 -0.34 -9.35
C TYR A 14 -1.68 -1.06 -10.12
N PRO A 15 -2.33 -2.07 -9.52
CA PRO A 15 -3.54 -2.66 -10.08
C PRO A 15 -4.67 -1.63 -10.22
N ASP A 16 -5.66 -1.90 -11.07
CA ASP A 16 -6.82 -1.02 -11.20
C ASP A 16 -7.73 -1.06 -9.95
N SER A 17 -7.66 -2.14 -9.16
CA SER A 17 -8.41 -2.31 -7.92
C SER A 17 -7.49 -2.81 -6.81
N PHE A 18 -7.45 -2.07 -5.70
CA PHE A 18 -6.62 -2.33 -4.53
C PHE A 18 -7.17 -1.54 -3.34
N ASN A 19 -6.66 -1.79 -2.14
CA ASN A 19 -7.02 -1.01 -0.95
C ASN A 19 -5.78 -0.35 -0.35
N ILE A 20 -5.91 0.93 0.01
CA ILE A 20 -4.86 1.68 0.72
C ILE A 20 -5.12 1.57 2.21
N ILE A 21 -4.16 1.00 2.96
CA ILE A 21 -4.22 0.87 4.42
C ILE A 21 -3.40 2.00 5.05
N GLY A 22 -4.10 2.98 5.62
CA GLY A 22 -3.54 4.03 6.46
C GLY A 22 -3.29 3.51 7.87
N ILE A 23 -2.22 2.73 8.07
CA ILE A 23 -1.95 2.03 9.34
C ILE A 23 -1.87 2.99 10.55
N ARG A 24 -1.29 4.18 10.39
CA ARG A 24 -1.20 5.19 11.47
C ARG A 24 -2.56 5.83 11.74
N ASP A 25 -3.27 6.19 10.68
CA ASP A 25 -4.48 7.01 10.75
C ASP A 25 -5.74 6.14 10.96
N GLY A 26 -5.60 4.81 10.88
CA GLY A 26 -6.69 3.86 11.13
C GLY A 26 -7.77 3.92 10.06
N VAL A 27 -7.39 4.13 8.80
CA VAL A 27 -8.31 4.29 7.66
C VAL A 27 -7.98 3.31 6.54
N VAL A 28 -9.00 2.88 5.80
CA VAL A 28 -8.87 2.13 4.56
C VAL A 28 -9.55 2.89 3.43
N VAL A 29 -8.84 3.09 2.32
CA VAL A 29 -9.41 3.65 1.09
C VAL A 29 -9.54 2.53 0.06
N LYS A 30 -10.76 2.24 -0.38
CA LYS A 30 -11.04 1.21 -1.37
C LYS A 30 -10.98 1.81 -2.77
N ILE A 31 -10.11 1.30 -3.63
CA ILE A 31 -10.00 1.70 -5.03
C ILE A 31 -10.60 0.61 -5.92
N ARG A 32 -11.50 1.00 -6.83
CA ARG A 32 -12.11 0.12 -7.83
C ARG A 32 -12.08 0.77 -9.19
N GLY A 33 -11.53 0.08 -10.18
CA GLY A 33 -11.40 0.63 -11.53
C GLY A 33 -10.76 2.01 -11.52
N ARG A 34 -9.72 2.21 -10.70
CA ARG A 34 -8.98 3.47 -10.54
C ARG A 34 -9.79 4.63 -9.95
N ILE A 35 -10.92 4.36 -9.30
CA ILE A 35 -11.75 5.36 -8.62
C ILE A 35 -11.83 5.02 -7.13
N ILE A 36 -11.87 6.04 -6.26
CA ILE A 36 -12.19 5.84 -4.85
C ILE A 36 -13.65 5.37 -4.75
N GLU A 37 -13.84 4.13 -4.34
CA GLU A 37 -15.15 3.55 -4.08
C GLU A 37 -15.65 3.93 -2.69
N ASP A 38 -14.78 3.82 -1.68
CA ASP A 38 -15.17 4.00 -0.28
C ASP A 38 -13.98 4.38 0.61
N ILE A 39 -14.28 4.95 1.77
CA ILE A 39 -13.32 5.26 2.83
C ILE A 39 -13.90 4.77 4.15
N LEU A 40 -13.23 3.79 4.76
CA LEU A 40 -13.68 3.09 5.95
C LEU A 40 -12.71 3.32 7.11
N ALA A 41 -13.19 3.22 8.35
CA ALA A 41 -12.30 3.01 9.48
C ALA A 41 -11.67 1.60 9.35
N LEU A 42 -10.39 1.48 9.70
CA LEU A 42 -9.64 0.22 9.59
C LEU A 42 -10.25 -0.90 10.43
N GLN A 43 -10.88 -0.55 11.55
CA GLN A 43 -11.61 -1.50 12.40
C GLN A 43 -12.85 -2.11 11.73
N ASP A 44 -13.44 -1.42 10.75
CA ASP A 44 -14.65 -1.86 10.05
C ASP A 44 -14.30 -2.58 8.73
N TYR A 45 -13.02 -2.62 8.37
CA TYR A 45 -12.54 -3.24 7.15
C TYR A 45 -12.31 -4.75 7.34
N THR A 46 -12.89 -5.54 6.43
CA THR A 46 -12.56 -6.96 6.25
C THR A 46 -11.74 -7.12 4.98
N TYR A 47 -10.64 -7.87 5.07
CA TYR A 47 -9.82 -8.19 3.90
C TYR A 47 -10.66 -8.86 2.81
N ASP A 48 -10.65 -8.27 1.61
CA ASP A 48 -11.53 -8.62 0.48
C ASP A 48 -10.76 -9.34 -0.64
N ASN A 49 -9.58 -9.88 -0.34
CA ASN A 49 -8.67 -10.55 -1.28
C ASN A 49 -8.14 -9.64 -2.42
N LEU A 50 -8.22 -8.32 -2.25
CA LEU A 50 -7.54 -7.40 -3.15
C LEU A 50 -6.14 -7.04 -2.66
N PRO A 51 -5.25 -6.62 -3.57
CA PRO A 51 -3.92 -6.20 -3.18
C PRO A 51 -3.97 -4.99 -2.25
N LEU A 52 -3.02 -4.94 -1.31
CA LEU A 52 -2.95 -3.92 -0.29
C LEU A 52 -1.73 -3.02 -0.50
N ILE A 53 -1.91 -1.73 -0.27
CA ILE A 53 -0.88 -0.69 -0.40
C ILE A 53 -0.91 0.17 0.86
N ASN A 54 0.23 0.58 1.40
CA ASN A 54 0.24 1.53 2.52
C ASN A 54 0.15 2.98 2.01
N ALA A 55 -0.07 3.95 2.90
CA ALA A 55 -0.16 5.36 2.53
C ALA A 55 1.11 5.98 1.89
N ARG A 56 2.24 5.24 1.83
CA ARG A 56 3.49 5.63 1.16
C ARG A 56 3.69 4.93 -0.19
N GLY A 57 2.69 4.18 -0.66
CA GLY A 57 2.75 3.47 -1.94
C GLY A 57 3.57 2.18 -1.90
N PHE A 58 3.88 1.64 -0.72
CA PHE A 58 4.52 0.31 -0.61
C PHE A 58 3.46 -0.77 -0.63
N GLY A 59 3.74 -1.87 -1.31
CA GLY A 59 2.89 -3.05 -1.24
C GLY A 59 2.89 -3.64 0.17
N ILE A 60 1.76 -4.19 0.59
CA ILE A 60 1.62 -4.92 1.85
C ILE A 60 1.56 -6.41 1.51
N ARG A 61 2.46 -7.21 2.11
CA ARG A 61 2.61 -8.65 1.88
C ARG A 61 1.52 -9.46 2.58
N VAL A 62 0.30 -9.34 2.08
CA VAL A 62 -0.88 -10.07 2.56
C VAL A 62 -1.61 -10.62 1.34
N SER A 63 -1.85 -11.92 1.36
CA SER A 63 -2.54 -12.70 0.34
C SER A 63 -3.72 -13.49 0.91
N THR A 64 -3.80 -13.64 2.24
CA THR A 64 -4.92 -14.31 2.91
C THR A 64 -5.50 -13.48 4.05
N LYS A 65 -6.71 -13.86 4.48
CA LYS A 65 -7.36 -13.23 5.62
C LYS A 65 -6.57 -13.45 6.92
N GLU A 66 -5.99 -14.64 7.09
CA GLU A 66 -5.18 -14.99 8.26
C GLU A 66 -3.91 -14.13 8.34
N GLU A 67 -3.24 -13.87 7.21
CA GLU A 67 -2.10 -12.96 7.14
C GLU A 67 -2.50 -11.52 7.48
N PHE A 68 -3.69 -11.09 7.03
CA PHE A 68 -4.21 -9.77 7.39
C PHE A 68 -4.48 -9.65 8.89
N GLU A 69 -5.08 -10.68 9.49
CA GLU A 69 -5.35 -10.74 10.93
C GLU A 69 -4.04 -10.70 11.75
N GLN A 70 -3.00 -11.44 11.31
CA GLN A 70 -1.66 -11.40 11.92
C GLN A 70 -1.03 -10.00 11.84
N LEU A 71 -1.10 -9.35 10.69
CA LEU A 71 -0.59 -7.99 10.51
C LEU A 71 -1.27 -7.01 11.48
N MET A 72 -2.60 -7.10 11.63
CA MET A 72 -3.36 -6.25 12.56
C MET A 72 -3.01 -6.53 14.01
N GLU A 73 -2.84 -7.80 14.39
CA GLU A 73 -2.44 -8.18 15.74
C GLU A 73 -1.05 -7.65 16.10
N GLU A 74 -0.06 -7.85 15.23
CA GLU A 74 1.30 -7.32 15.44
C GLU A 74 1.34 -5.80 15.53
N ARG A 75 0.60 -5.11 14.65
CA ARG A 75 0.41 -3.66 14.71
C ARG A 75 -0.10 -3.23 16.08
N ASN A 76 -1.16 -3.88 16.59
CA ASN A 76 -1.81 -3.47 17.83
C ASN A 76 -0.94 -3.71 19.07
N ARG A 77 0.06 -4.61 19.00
CA ARG A 77 1.03 -4.83 20.07
C ARG A 77 2.17 -3.80 20.09
N LYS A 78 2.41 -3.08 19.00
CA LYS A 78 3.56 -2.17 18.85
C LYS A 78 3.14 -0.71 19.10
N LEU A 79 3.88 -0.01 19.97
CA LEU A 79 3.62 1.40 20.33
C LEU A 79 3.87 2.38 19.17
N ASN A 80 4.84 2.09 18.29
CA ASN A 80 5.11 2.90 17.10
C ASN A 80 5.53 2.05 15.90
N ILE A 81 4.52 1.63 15.14
CA ILE A 81 4.68 0.79 13.95
C ILE A 81 5.45 1.48 12.81
N THR A 82 5.47 2.82 12.78
CA THR A 82 6.07 3.57 11.66
C THR A 82 7.59 3.64 11.70
N THR A 83 8.19 3.31 12.85
CA THR A 83 9.65 3.26 13.05
C THR A 83 10.15 1.84 13.31
N ASP A 84 9.26 0.84 13.24
CA ASP A 84 9.58 -0.54 13.55
C ASP A 84 10.12 -1.25 12.31
N VAL A 85 11.43 -1.51 12.32
CA VAL A 85 12.17 -2.07 11.17
C VAL A 85 11.76 -3.51 10.89
N GLU A 86 11.60 -4.33 11.93
CA GLU A 86 11.23 -5.74 11.78
C GLU A 86 9.83 -5.87 11.16
N PHE A 87 8.86 -5.12 11.70
CA PHE A 87 7.51 -5.08 11.14
C PHE A 87 7.51 -4.57 9.70
N SER A 88 8.26 -3.50 9.42
CA SER A 88 8.32 -2.93 8.06
C SER A 88 8.93 -3.91 7.06
N ASN A 89 10.01 -4.59 7.43
CA ASN A 89 10.66 -5.58 6.57
C ASN A 89 9.79 -6.81 6.35
N GLN A 90 9.03 -7.23 7.36
CA GLN A 90 8.09 -8.35 7.24
C GLN A 90 6.93 -8.00 6.30
N TRP A 91 6.25 -6.86 6.54
CA TRP A 91 4.96 -6.59 5.90
C TRP A 91 5.02 -5.68 4.68
N PHE A 92 6.06 -4.87 4.47
CA PHE A 92 6.10 -3.92 3.34
C PHE A 92 7.13 -4.25 2.27
N SER A 93 6.69 -4.21 1.01
CA SER A 93 7.54 -4.32 -0.17
C SER A 93 7.58 -2.99 -0.93
N LEU A 94 8.78 -2.45 -1.10
CA LEU A 94 9.01 -1.26 -1.92
C LEU A 94 8.88 -1.59 -3.41
N ASP A 95 9.31 -2.78 -3.81
CA ASP A 95 9.52 -3.24 -5.17
C ASP A 95 8.29 -3.92 -5.82
N GLN A 96 7.23 -4.20 -5.05
CA GLN A 96 6.03 -4.85 -5.58
C GLN A 96 5.34 -4.05 -6.69
N TYR A 97 5.31 -2.72 -6.55
CA TYR A 97 4.63 -1.82 -7.50
C TYR A 97 5.51 -0.70 -8.02
N LYS A 98 6.76 -0.59 -7.53
CA LYS A 98 7.71 0.43 -7.97
C LYS A 98 8.86 -0.23 -8.69
N HIS A 99 9.40 0.45 -9.69
CA HIS A 99 10.55 0.01 -10.44
C HIS A 99 11.50 1.17 -10.70
N ILE A 100 12.77 0.83 -10.90
CA ILE A 100 13.84 1.79 -11.19
C ILE A 100 13.88 2.01 -12.70
N LYS A 101 13.79 3.26 -13.13
CA LYS A 101 13.99 3.65 -14.52
C LYS A 101 15.24 4.55 -14.60
N PHE A 102 16.18 4.18 -15.46
CA PHE A 102 17.33 5.01 -15.79
C PHE A 102 16.99 5.86 -17.02
N ASN A 103 17.31 7.14 -16.98
CA ASN A 103 17.15 8.04 -18.13
C ASN A 103 18.47 8.14 -18.93
N GLU A 104 18.42 8.71 -20.14
CA GLU A 104 19.55 8.77 -21.08
C GLU A 104 20.81 9.44 -20.51
N ASP A 105 20.65 10.26 -19.46
CA ASP A 105 21.72 10.70 -18.58
C ASP A 105 21.94 9.68 -17.43
N VAL A 106 22.77 8.67 -17.70
CA VAL A 106 23.08 7.47 -16.87
C VAL A 106 23.50 7.77 -15.41
N TYR A 107 23.68 9.03 -15.03
CA TYR A 107 24.07 9.47 -13.69
C TYR A 107 22.93 10.00 -12.82
N THR A 108 21.69 10.04 -13.33
CA THR A 108 20.54 10.57 -12.57
C THR A 108 19.49 9.47 -12.43
N ILE A 109 19.17 9.12 -11.19
CA ILE A 109 18.07 8.20 -10.88
C ILE A 109 16.89 9.04 -10.39
N GLU A 110 15.77 9.00 -11.12
CA GLU A 110 14.53 9.63 -10.67
C GLU A 110 13.75 8.66 -9.78
N TYR A 111 13.57 9.05 -8.52
CA TYR A 111 12.69 8.38 -7.57
C TYR A 111 11.75 9.39 -6.95
N ASN A 112 10.45 9.16 -7.07
CA ASN A 112 9.43 9.93 -6.37
C ASN A 112 9.03 9.17 -5.09
N ILE A 113 9.39 9.74 -3.94
CA ILE A 113 9.06 9.23 -2.59
C ILE A 113 7.68 9.74 -2.18
#